data_AF-A0A3N5V1V5-F1
#
_entry.id   AF-A0A3N5V1V5-F1
#
_cell.length_a   1.000
_cell.length_b   1.000
_cell.length_c   1.000
_cell.angle_alpha   90.00
_cell.angle_beta   90.00
_cell.angle_gamma   90.00
#
_symmetry.space_group_name_H-M   'P 1'
#
loop_
_entity.id
_entity.type
_entity.pdbx_description
1 polymer ?
#
loop_
_entity_poly.entity_id
_entity_poly.type
_entity_poly.pdbx_seq_one_letter_code
_entity_poly.pdbx_strand_id
1 'polypeptide(L)'
;MKGEGMATSLDDLVNLTGVILAFEFTPDGTCTSYENVTREMAAMICRFCAAVTMNFNALASGFTELSEQQWVPQKGWIYVGGSHTVILGRGGYRGVFADSSRVSIDEVSAALAD
;
A
#
# COMPACT_ATOMS: atom_id res chain seq x y z
N MET A 1 24.28 11.77 -16.57
CA MET A 1 24.12 11.15 -15.25
C MET A 1 22.66 10.76 -15.11
N LYS A 2 22.34 9.46 -15.03
CA LYS A 2 20.99 8.99 -14.71
C LYS A 2 20.81 9.15 -13.20
N GLY A 3 19.83 9.93 -12.78
CA GLY A 3 19.48 10.05 -11.37
C GLY A 3 18.98 8.69 -10.87
N GLU A 4 19.71 8.10 -9.93
CA GLU A 4 19.15 7.12 -9.02
C GLU A 4 18.03 7.84 -8.26
N GLY A 5 16.78 7.46 -8.51
CA GLY A 5 15.63 8.04 -7.82
C GLY A 5 15.76 7.76 -6.33
N MET A 6 15.80 8.81 -5.50
CA MET A 6 15.63 8.62 -4.07
C MET A 6 14.26 7.99 -3.85
N ALA A 7 14.21 6.87 -3.14
CA ALA A 7 12.95 6.29 -2.70
C ALA A 7 12.13 7.37 -1.99
N THR A 8 10.91 7.62 -2.46
CA THR A 8 9.97 8.55 -1.81
C THR A 8 9.90 8.21 -0.31
N SER A 9 9.94 9.20 0.60
CA SER A 9 9.84 8.95 2.05
C SER A 9 8.38 8.84 2.52
N LEU A 10 8.11 8.43 3.76
CA LEU A 10 6.74 8.47 4.30
C LEU A 10 6.24 9.91 4.48
N ASP A 11 7.13 10.83 4.84
CA ASP A 11 6.86 12.26 4.93
C ASP A 11 6.42 12.83 3.58
N ASP A 12 7.09 12.45 2.50
CA ASP A 12 6.70 12.86 1.15
C ASP A 12 5.30 12.34 0.78
N LEU A 13 4.98 11.10 1.15
CA LEU A 13 3.68 10.49 0.86
C LEU A 13 2.54 11.18 1.61
N VAL A 14 2.71 11.55 2.88
CA VAL A 14 1.64 12.22 3.64
C VAL A 14 1.39 13.66 3.17
N ASN A 15 2.34 14.25 2.43
CA ASN A 15 2.17 15.55 1.80
C ASN A 15 1.38 15.49 0.47
N LEU A 16 1.10 14.30 -0.07
CA LEU A 16 0.26 14.15 -1.25
C LEU A 16 -1.20 14.46 -0.95
N THR A 17 -1.90 15.03 -1.94
CA THR A 17 -3.28 15.49 -1.75
C THR A 17 -4.19 14.33 -1.35
N GLY A 18 -4.92 14.52 -0.23
CA GLY A 18 -5.89 13.54 0.25
C GLY A 18 -5.30 12.40 1.07
N VAL A 19 -3.98 12.27 1.18
CA VAL A 19 -3.35 11.28 2.05
C VAL A 19 -3.57 11.66 3.52
N ILE A 20 -4.05 10.71 4.29
CA ILE A 20 -4.29 10.85 5.75
C ILE A 20 -3.14 10.20 6.52
N LEU A 21 -2.58 9.11 5.99
CA LEU A 21 -1.60 8.27 6.65
C LEU A 21 -0.73 7.57 5.61
N ALA A 22 0.59 7.51 5.83
CA ALA A 22 1.52 6.66 5.10
C ALA A 22 2.21 5.70 6.06
N PHE A 23 2.41 4.45 5.64
CA PHE A 23 2.88 3.39 6.55
C PHE A 23 3.64 2.27 5.82
N GLU A 24 4.48 1.57 6.57
CA GLU A 24 5.06 0.29 6.19
C GLU A 24 4.78 -0.76 7.25
N PHE A 25 4.69 -2.01 6.82
CA PHE A 25 4.37 -3.12 7.71
C PHE A 25 4.97 -4.43 7.24
N THR A 26 5.14 -5.35 8.17
CA THR A 26 5.59 -6.73 7.91
C THR A 26 4.42 -7.65 7.55
N PRO A 27 4.68 -8.84 6.96
CA PRO A 27 3.63 -9.78 6.57
C PRO A 27 2.68 -10.23 7.68
N ASP A 28 3.10 -10.15 8.95
CA ASP A 28 2.27 -10.46 10.11
C ASP A 28 1.40 -9.27 10.59
N GLY A 29 1.50 -8.11 9.92
CA GLY A 29 0.77 -6.89 10.26
C GLY A 29 1.43 -6.00 11.31
N THR A 30 2.69 -6.27 11.70
CA THR A 30 3.43 -5.35 12.55
C THR A 30 3.78 -4.09 11.76
N CYS A 31 3.33 -2.94 12.27
CA CYS A 31 3.58 -1.63 11.67
C CYS A 31 5.02 -1.19 12.01
N THR A 32 5.89 -1.06 11.02
CA THR A 32 7.32 -0.77 11.21
C THR A 32 7.64 0.71 11.16
N SER A 33 6.88 1.47 10.40
CA SER A 33 7.00 2.93 10.22
C SER A 33 5.64 3.50 9.83
N TYR A 34 5.33 4.71 10.28
CA TYR A 34 4.08 5.40 9.93
C TYR A 34 4.21 6.90 10.18
N GLU A 35 3.42 7.69 9.46
CA GLU A 35 3.38 9.15 9.59
C GLU A 35 1.95 9.69 9.66
N ASN A 36 1.80 10.85 10.31
CA ASN A 36 0.57 11.67 10.37
C ASN A 36 -0.62 11.12 11.21
N VAL A 37 -0.45 10.06 12.00
CA VAL A 37 -1.50 9.51 12.89
C VAL A 37 -0.94 8.97 14.20
N THR A 38 -1.81 8.53 15.12
CA THR A 38 -1.40 7.84 16.34
C THR A 38 -0.97 6.39 16.07
N ARG A 39 -0.16 5.83 16.98
CA ARG A 39 0.30 4.44 16.94
C ARG A 39 -0.85 3.44 16.79
N GLU A 40 -1.96 3.67 17.48
CA GLU A 40 -3.11 2.78 17.52
C GLU A 40 -3.80 2.73 16.14
N MET A 41 -3.97 3.89 15.49
CA MET A 41 -4.53 3.96 14.15
C MET A 41 -3.62 3.29 13.12
N ALA A 42 -2.31 3.55 13.20
CA ALA A 42 -1.32 2.92 12.35
C ALA A 42 -1.33 1.38 12.51
N ALA A 43 -1.32 0.88 13.75
CA ALA A 43 -1.38 -0.55 14.02
C ALA A 43 -2.66 -1.20 13.48
N MET A 44 -3.80 -0.50 13.54
CA MET A 44 -5.07 -0.99 12.99
C MET A 44 -4.99 -1.14 11.46
N ILE A 45 -4.53 -0.11 10.74
CA ILE A 45 -4.47 -0.18 9.26
C ILE A 45 -3.42 -1.19 8.79
N CYS A 46 -2.28 -1.29 9.49
CA CYS A 46 -1.21 -2.23 9.18
C CYS A 46 -1.72 -3.69 9.28
N ARG A 47 -2.49 -4.02 10.32
CA ARG A 47 -3.13 -5.34 10.47
C ARG A 47 -4.19 -5.63 9.41
N PHE A 48 -5.02 -4.63 9.08
CA PHE A 48 -6.00 -4.75 8.00
C PHE A 48 -5.31 -5.06 6.67
N CYS A 49 -4.28 -4.28 6.32
CA CYS A 49 -3.55 -4.41 5.08
C CYS A 49 -2.81 -5.74 4.96
N ALA A 50 -2.22 -6.24 6.06
CA ALA A 50 -1.59 -7.56 6.08
C ALA A 50 -2.58 -8.68 5.79
N ALA A 51 -3.78 -8.65 6.39
CA ALA A 51 -4.81 -9.65 6.14
C ALA A 51 -5.26 -9.67 4.66
N VAL A 52 -5.45 -8.48 4.06
CA VAL A 52 -5.82 -8.36 2.64
C VAL A 52 -4.68 -8.82 1.72
N THR A 53 -3.44 -8.39 1.97
CA THR A 53 -2.26 -8.83 1.22
C THR A 53 -2.09 -10.35 1.28
N MET A 54 -2.26 -10.97 2.45
CA MET A 54 -2.22 -12.43 2.60
C MET A 54 -3.30 -13.11 1.75
N ASN A 55 -4.52 -12.57 1.75
CA ASN A 55 -5.63 -13.13 0.97
C ASN A 55 -5.33 -13.07 -0.54
N PHE A 56 -4.89 -11.92 -1.05
CA PHE A 56 -4.52 -11.79 -2.45
C PHE A 56 -3.35 -12.67 -2.84
N ASN A 57 -2.33 -12.85 -1.99
CA ASN A 57 -1.25 -13.80 -2.27
C ASN A 57 -1.77 -15.24 -2.41
N ALA A 58 -2.70 -15.67 -1.55
CA ALA A 58 -3.30 -17.00 -1.64
C ALA A 58 -4.13 -17.17 -2.93
N LEU A 59 -4.98 -16.19 -3.24
CA LEU A 59 -5.80 -16.22 -4.45
C LEU A 59 -4.95 -16.18 -5.73
N ALA A 60 -3.99 -15.25 -5.81
CA ALA A 60 -3.09 -15.11 -6.96
C ALA A 60 -2.26 -16.38 -7.22
N SER A 61 -1.84 -17.08 -6.16
CA SER A 61 -1.14 -18.36 -6.29
C SER A 61 -2.04 -19.43 -6.92
N GLY A 62 -3.27 -19.58 -6.43
CA GLY A 62 -4.24 -20.52 -7.00
C GLY A 62 -4.62 -20.20 -8.45
N PHE A 63 -4.79 -18.91 -8.79
CA PHE A 63 -5.03 -18.49 -10.17
C PHE A 63 -3.83 -18.77 -11.08
N THR A 64 -2.61 -18.59 -10.59
CA THR A 64 -1.39 -18.90 -11.36
C THR A 64 -1.34 -20.38 -11.71
N GLU A 65 -1.64 -21.26 -10.76
CA GLU A 65 -1.66 -22.71 -10.97
C GLU A 65 -2.74 -23.15 -11.97
N LEU A 66 -3.94 -22.58 -11.88
CA LEU A 66 -5.09 -22.99 -12.71
C LEU A 66 -5.11 -22.37 -14.10
N SER A 67 -4.58 -21.15 -14.27
CA SER A 67 -4.68 -20.39 -15.53
C SER A 67 -3.39 -20.37 -16.34
N GLU A 68 -2.27 -20.85 -15.78
CA GLU A 68 -0.91 -20.73 -16.33
C GLU A 68 -0.44 -19.27 -16.55
N GLN A 69 -1.21 -18.28 -16.09
CA GLN A 69 -0.84 -16.87 -16.12
C GLN A 69 -0.01 -16.52 -14.88
N GLN A 70 1.00 -15.66 -15.01
CA GLN A 70 1.78 -15.21 -13.86
C GLN A 70 1.07 -14.07 -13.11
N TRP A 71 0.37 -14.39 -12.02
CA TRP A 71 -0.22 -13.41 -11.11
C TRP A 71 0.66 -13.10 -9.89
N VAL A 72 1.67 -13.92 -9.64
CA VAL A 72 2.63 -13.76 -8.56
C VAL A 72 4.02 -13.36 -9.10
N PRO A 73 4.80 -12.53 -8.38
CA PRO A 73 4.47 -11.92 -7.09
C PRO A 73 3.46 -10.78 -7.23
N GLN A 74 2.62 -10.61 -6.20
CA GLN A 74 1.79 -9.41 -6.07
C GLN A 74 2.69 -8.16 -6.04
N LYS A 75 2.37 -7.13 -6.83
CA LYS A 75 3.12 -5.86 -6.83
C LYS A 75 2.50 -4.80 -5.92
N GLY A 76 1.18 -4.83 -5.77
CA GLY A 76 0.40 -3.86 -5.00
C GLY A 76 -1.10 -4.10 -5.21
N TRP A 77 -1.93 -3.34 -4.51
CA TRP A 77 -3.39 -3.38 -4.66
C TRP A 77 -4.03 -2.10 -4.15
N ILE A 78 -5.26 -1.86 -4.57
CA ILE A 78 -6.06 -0.71 -4.19
C ILE A 78 -7.40 -1.19 -3.62
N TYR A 79 -7.79 -0.63 -2.48
CA TYR A 79 -9.12 -0.77 -1.93
C TYR A 79 -9.81 0.60 -1.95
N VAL A 80 -11.04 0.65 -2.46
CA VAL A 80 -11.89 1.85 -2.44
C VAL A 80 -13.20 1.48 -1.74
N GLY A 81 -13.48 2.07 -0.58
CA GLY A 81 -14.64 1.74 0.23
C GLY A 81 -15.18 2.95 1.00
N GLY A 82 -16.46 3.25 0.82
CA GLY A 82 -17.07 4.44 1.39
C GLY A 82 -16.31 5.70 0.96
N SER A 83 -15.87 6.50 1.94
CA SER A 83 -15.09 7.72 1.71
C SER A 83 -13.57 7.51 1.74
N HIS A 84 -13.08 6.28 1.86
CA HIS A 84 -11.65 6.00 2.05
C HIS A 84 -11.08 5.08 0.98
N THR A 85 -9.80 5.31 0.67
CA THR A 85 -9.01 4.54 -0.27
C THR A 85 -7.71 4.10 0.40
N VAL A 86 -7.31 2.85 0.17
CA VAL A 86 -5.99 2.31 0.52
C VAL A 86 -5.26 1.97 -0.76
N ILE A 87 -4.02 2.42 -0.90
CA ILE A 87 -3.16 2.12 -2.05
C ILE A 87 -1.87 1.54 -1.51
N LEU A 88 -1.57 0.29 -1.86
CA LEU A 88 -0.32 -0.37 -1.50
C LEU A 88 0.57 -0.60 -2.72
N GLY A 89 1.87 -0.37 -2.54
CA GLY A 89 2.96 -0.78 -3.43
C GLY A 89 3.97 -1.67 -2.71
N ARG A 90 5.18 -1.81 -3.27
CA ARG A 90 6.30 -2.61 -2.72
C ARG A 90 5.90 -4.01 -2.26
N GLY A 91 5.23 -4.78 -3.13
CA GLY A 91 4.79 -6.13 -2.79
C GLY A 91 3.57 -6.18 -1.86
N GLY A 92 2.94 -5.03 -1.60
CA GLY A 92 1.78 -4.90 -0.71
C GLY A 92 2.14 -4.68 0.75
N TYR A 93 3.27 -4.04 1.04
CA TYR A 93 3.79 -3.81 2.41
C TYR A 93 4.13 -2.35 2.73
N ARG A 94 3.92 -1.46 1.76
CA ARG A 94 4.01 -0.01 1.94
C ARG A 94 2.83 0.64 1.27
N GLY A 95 2.23 1.64 1.91
CA GLY A 95 1.13 2.35 1.26
C GLY A 95 0.57 3.52 2.04
N VAL A 96 -0.57 3.98 1.55
CA VAL A 96 -1.29 5.12 2.11
C VAL A 96 -2.75 4.78 2.38
N PHE A 97 -3.31 5.43 3.39
CA PHE A 97 -4.75 5.53 3.64
C PHE A 97 -5.16 6.98 3.39
N ALA A 98 -6.21 7.18 2.58
CA ALA A 98 -6.52 8.47 1.99
C ALA A 98 -8.03 8.70 1.86
N ASP A 99 -8.41 9.98 1.73
CA ASP A 99 -9.76 10.42 1.39
C ASP A 99 -10.02 10.19 -0.11
N SER A 100 -11.01 9.34 -0.42
CA SER A 100 -11.35 8.95 -1.79
C SER A 100 -11.78 10.13 -2.69
N SER A 101 -12.29 11.22 -2.11
CA SER A 101 -12.73 12.39 -2.87
C SER A 101 -11.59 13.31 -3.28
N ARG A 102 -10.39 13.11 -2.72
CA ARG A 102 -9.25 14.01 -2.87
C ARG A 102 -8.02 13.32 -3.44
N VAL A 103 -7.83 12.04 -3.16
CA VAL A 103 -6.61 11.32 -3.53
C VAL A 103 -6.51 11.10 -5.04
N SER A 104 -5.31 11.34 -5.58
CA SER A 104 -4.96 10.92 -6.93
C SER A 104 -4.34 9.52 -6.88
N ILE A 105 -5.06 8.53 -7.40
CA ILE A 105 -4.57 7.14 -7.45
C ILE A 105 -3.27 7.05 -8.26
N ASP A 106 -3.19 7.75 -9.40
CA ASP A 106 -2.04 7.71 -10.29
C ASP A 106 -0.80 8.31 -9.63
N GLU A 107 -0.94 9.46 -8.96
CA GLU A 107 0.16 10.15 -8.28
C GLU A 107 0.72 9.30 -7.13
N VAL A 108 -0.16 8.77 -6.29
CA VAL A 108 0.24 7.88 -5.19
C VAL A 108 0.85 6.59 -5.72
N SER A 109 0.28 5.98 -6.76
CA SER A 109 0.80 4.73 -7.32
C SER A 109 2.19 4.92 -7.92
N ALA A 110 2.45 6.06 -8.57
CA ALA A 110 3.77 6.42 -9.05
C ALA A 110 4.77 6.61 -7.89
N ALA A 111 4.36 7.27 -6.81
CA ALA A 111 5.18 7.47 -5.62
C ALA A 111 5.52 6.16 -4.87
N LEU A 112 4.68 5.12 -5.03
CA LEU A 112 4.85 3.79 -4.45
C LEU A 112 5.48 2.76 -5.41
N ALA A 113 5.84 3.17 -6.63
CA ALA A 113 6.32 2.28 -7.69
C ALA A 113 7.79 1.82 -7.55
N ASP A 114 8.55 2.41 -6.61
CA ASP A 114 9.95 2.02 -6.30
C ASP A 114 10.05 0.68 -5.58
#